data_AF-A9KHS3-F1
#
_entry.id   AF-A9KHS3-F1
#
_cell.length_a   1.000
_cell.length_b   1.000
_cell.length_c   1.000
_cell.angle_alpha   90.00
_cell.angle_beta   90.00
_cell.angle_gamma   90.00
#
_symmetry.space_group_name_H-M   'P 1'
#
loop_
_entity.id
_entity.type
_entity.pdbx_description
1 polymer ?
#
loop_
_entity_poly.entity_id
_entity_poly.type
_entity_poly.pdbx_seq_one_letter_code
_entity_poly.pdbx_strand_id
1 'polypeptide(L)'
;MDLMKMYEQVQQRVNQINFQYLWRGFREYEFALYDDTIVILNGVSIPKTDEFLANTSIFYQGRYIAIWYITVDIDVDILTSKIIHEMFHAYQNQMQDCRFVNEFEALCNYQYSPLYLQLKHNENLLLADMVSDFSIEKLNNFLTYRKIRQIEFSYQYNYENSIEAIEGSAQYVEMQVLKTLSARKYLEFLKGIIDRVCSINNLIPVRIISYDIGALFLSVCFQNNLPLALEIGNTSEIFYSKLITQAHYKKLDIAIEPEIINFYNGYTKMLRGKIDNIITNSSEVIKGNFELLGFNVYSARFIDGYAYSEYFLMYKDNQPITLYGNYLFKLENDRVTEIYKEL
;
A
#
# COMPACT_ATOMS: atom_id res chain seq x y z
N MET A 1 28.69 -5.56 -6.30
CA MET A 1 27.79 -6.70 -6.57
C MET A 1 27.62 -6.81 -8.07
N ASP A 2 27.52 -8.02 -8.61
CA ASP A 2 27.33 -8.19 -10.05
C ASP A 2 25.83 -8.14 -10.38
N LEU A 3 25.37 -6.97 -10.85
CA LEU A 3 23.97 -6.71 -11.17
C LEU A 3 23.47 -7.60 -12.30
N MET A 4 24.33 -7.95 -13.27
CA MET A 4 24.00 -8.84 -14.37
C MET A 4 23.78 -10.27 -13.86
N LYS A 5 24.66 -10.76 -12.98
CA LYS A 5 24.48 -12.07 -12.34
C LYS A 5 23.19 -12.13 -11.52
N MET A 6 22.89 -11.06 -10.77
CA MET A 6 21.63 -10.97 -10.01
C MET A 6 20.41 -11.04 -10.94
N TYR A 7 20.45 -10.28 -12.05
CA TYR A 7 19.41 -10.30 -13.08
C TYR A 7 19.17 -11.71 -13.63
N GLU A 8 20.24 -12.42 -14.01
CA GLU A 8 20.15 -13.79 -14.52
C GLU A 8 19.50 -14.74 -13.50
N GLN A 9 19.88 -14.62 -12.21
CA GLN A 9 19.33 -15.45 -11.14
C GLN A 9 17.85 -15.16 -10.86
N VAL A 10 17.42 -13.90 -10.99
CA VAL A 10 16.00 -13.50 -10.92
C VAL A 10 15.25 -14.06 -12.13
N GLN A 11 15.75 -13.86 -13.35
CA GLN A 11 15.10 -14.37 -14.57
C GLN A 11 14.92 -15.89 -14.52
N GLN A 12 15.91 -16.63 -14.02
CA GLN A 12 15.81 -18.08 -13.83
C GLN A 12 14.67 -18.50 -12.89
N ARG A 13 14.35 -17.68 -11.87
CA ARG A 13 13.24 -17.94 -10.95
C ARG A 13 11.90 -17.49 -11.53
N VAL A 14 11.88 -16.35 -12.21
CA VAL A 14 10.70 -15.89 -12.97
C VAL A 14 10.23 -16.97 -13.94
N ASN A 15 11.16 -17.60 -14.66
CA ASN A 15 10.87 -18.70 -15.60
C ASN A 15 10.24 -19.95 -14.95
N GLN A 16 10.28 -20.09 -13.62
CA GLN A 16 9.66 -21.20 -12.89
C GLN A 16 8.21 -20.89 -12.50
N ILE A 17 7.77 -19.64 -12.64
CA ILE A 17 6.47 -19.16 -12.18
C ILE A 17 5.43 -19.30 -13.28
N ASN A 18 4.29 -19.91 -12.94
CA ASN A 18 3.11 -19.88 -13.80
C ASN A 18 2.20 -18.71 -13.40
N PHE A 19 2.30 -17.62 -14.15
CA PHE A 19 1.55 -16.38 -13.92
C PHE A 19 0.02 -16.57 -13.90
N GLN A 20 -0.51 -17.50 -14.70
CA GLN A 20 -1.95 -17.78 -14.75
C GLN A 20 -2.47 -18.45 -13.47
N TYR A 21 -1.60 -19.11 -12.70
CA TYR A 21 -1.95 -19.65 -11.39
C TYR A 21 -1.82 -18.62 -10.26
N LEU A 22 -1.05 -17.56 -10.46
CA LEU A 22 -0.99 -16.44 -9.51
C LEU A 22 -2.26 -15.59 -9.61
N TRP A 23 -2.67 -15.25 -10.83
CA TRP A 23 -3.89 -14.50 -11.08
C TRP A 23 -4.41 -14.74 -12.51
N ARG A 24 -5.73 -14.88 -12.67
CA ARG A 24 -6.33 -15.15 -13.98
C ARG A 24 -6.05 -14.00 -14.95
N GLY A 25 -5.46 -14.32 -16.10
CA GLY A 25 -5.14 -13.33 -17.14
C GLY A 25 -3.81 -12.60 -16.93
N PHE A 26 -3.15 -12.80 -15.79
CA PHE A 26 -1.82 -12.26 -15.55
C PHE A 26 -0.77 -13.01 -16.38
N ARG A 27 0.15 -12.25 -16.98
CA ARG A 27 1.24 -12.74 -17.81
C ARG A 27 2.56 -12.17 -17.31
N GLU A 28 3.66 -12.77 -17.72
CA GLU A 28 4.98 -12.21 -17.49
C GLU A 28 5.10 -10.83 -18.16
N TYR A 29 5.68 -9.88 -17.43
CA TYR A 29 6.12 -8.59 -17.94
C TYR A 29 7.65 -8.55 -17.87
N GLU A 30 8.28 -7.81 -18.76
CA GLU A 30 9.72 -7.62 -18.66
C GLU A 30 10.06 -6.80 -17.42
N PHE A 31 11.27 -6.99 -16.90
CA PHE A 31 11.76 -6.26 -15.75
C PHE A 31 13.18 -5.76 -15.95
N ALA A 32 13.55 -4.75 -15.18
CA ALA A 32 14.90 -4.24 -15.09
C ALA A 32 15.38 -4.18 -13.64
N LEU A 33 16.66 -4.51 -13.44
CA LEU A 33 17.37 -4.21 -12.19
C LEU A 33 18.31 -3.05 -12.45
N TYR A 34 18.40 -2.09 -11.53
CA TYR A 34 19.25 -0.93 -11.73
C TYR A 34 19.94 -0.46 -10.45
N ASP A 35 21.04 0.26 -10.62
CA ASP A 35 21.75 0.99 -9.58
C ASP A 35 21.87 2.47 -9.96
N ASP A 36 22.76 3.22 -9.28
CA ASP A 36 22.93 4.65 -9.53
C ASP A 36 23.45 4.98 -10.94
N THR A 37 24.05 4.00 -11.62
CA THR A 37 24.83 4.19 -12.83
C THR A 37 24.28 3.43 -14.03
N ILE A 38 23.81 2.20 -13.82
CA ILE A 38 23.41 1.30 -14.90
C ILE A 38 22.05 0.64 -14.63
N VAL A 39 21.43 0.23 -15.73
CA VAL A 39 20.20 -0.58 -15.77
C VAL A 39 20.51 -1.86 -16.54
N ILE A 40 20.10 -3.01 -16.01
CA ILE A 40 20.07 -4.28 -16.72
C ILE A 40 18.63 -4.56 -17.12
N LEU A 41 18.34 -4.53 -18.42
CA LEU A 41 17.04 -4.82 -19.01
C LEU A 41 17.21 -5.88 -20.09
N ASN A 42 16.44 -6.98 -20.02
CA ASN A 42 16.52 -8.11 -20.94
C ASN A 42 17.95 -8.67 -21.10
N GLY A 43 18.72 -8.66 -20.00
CA GLY A 43 20.11 -9.10 -19.97
C GLY A 43 21.11 -8.16 -20.66
N VAL A 44 20.71 -6.93 -20.98
CA VAL A 44 21.58 -5.92 -21.59
C VAL A 44 21.81 -4.79 -20.59
N SER A 45 23.07 -4.38 -20.45
CA SER A 45 23.46 -3.21 -19.64
C SER A 45 23.35 -1.93 -20.46
N ILE A 46 22.62 -0.94 -19.91
CA ILE A 46 22.49 0.41 -20.46
C ILE A 46 22.73 1.45 -19.34
N PRO A 47 23.13 2.70 -19.67
CA PRO A 47 23.21 3.78 -18.70
C PRO A 47 21.85 4.05 -18.04
N LYS A 48 21.85 4.33 -16.74
CA LYS A 48 20.64 4.77 -16.03
C LYS A 48 20.17 6.13 -16.55
N THR A 49 18.88 6.27 -16.75
CA THR A 49 18.20 7.53 -17.08
C THR A 49 17.20 7.91 -15.98
N ASP A 50 16.64 9.11 -16.04
CA ASP A 50 15.73 9.63 -15.02
C ASP A 50 14.40 8.86 -14.95
N GLU A 51 14.04 8.10 -15.98
CA GLU A 51 12.88 7.20 -15.98
C GLU A 51 13.01 6.05 -14.97
N PHE A 52 14.23 5.67 -14.58
CA PHE A 52 14.49 4.59 -13.62
C PHE A 52 14.62 5.18 -12.21
N LEU A 53 13.47 5.40 -11.58
CA LEU A 53 13.33 5.96 -10.24
C LEU A 53 12.33 5.15 -9.41
N ALA A 54 12.73 4.84 -8.16
CA ALA A 54 12.00 3.98 -7.22
C ALA A 54 11.83 2.51 -7.67
N ASN A 55 11.19 1.72 -6.81
CA ASN A 55 10.79 0.35 -7.11
C ASN A 55 9.31 0.40 -7.49
N THR A 56 9.01 0.19 -8.77
CA THR A 56 7.65 0.34 -9.31
C THR A 56 7.51 -0.33 -10.69
N SER A 57 6.35 -0.14 -11.33
CA SER A 57 6.17 -0.38 -12.77
C SER A 57 6.16 0.93 -13.55
N ILE A 58 6.82 0.97 -14.71
CA ILE A 58 6.90 2.15 -15.58
C ILE A 58 6.50 1.82 -17.02
N PHE A 59 6.05 2.83 -17.77
CA PHE A 59 5.85 2.72 -19.21
C PHE A 59 7.13 3.16 -19.94
N TYR A 60 7.91 2.19 -20.43
CA TYR A 60 9.22 2.40 -21.05
C TYR A 60 9.23 1.84 -22.47
N GLN A 61 9.65 2.66 -23.45
CA GLN A 61 9.74 2.27 -24.87
C GLN A 61 8.47 1.62 -25.44
N GLY A 62 7.30 2.13 -25.05
CA GLY A 62 6.01 1.67 -25.58
C GLY A 62 5.40 0.47 -24.86
N ARG A 63 5.98 0.00 -23.75
CA ARG A 63 5.50 -1.14 -22.96
C ARG A 63 5.63 -0.91 -21.46
N TYR A 64 4.81 -1.59 -20.66
CA TYR A 64 4.96 -1.59 -19.20
C TYR A 64 6.05 -2.59 -18.78
N ILE A 65 6.93 -2.17 -17.86
CA ILE A 65 7.96 -3.02 -17.25
C ILE A 65 8.01 -2.82 -15.75
N ALA A 66 8.47 -3.85 -15.03
CA ALA A 66 8.83 -3.74 -13.61
C ALA A 66 10.27 -3.20 -13.48
N ILE A 67 10.53 -2.33 -12.50
CA ILE A 67 11.88 -1.83 -12.21
C ILE A 67 12.19 -1.97 -10.72
N TRP A 68 13.44 -2.31 -10.42
CA TRP A 68 13.90 -2.42 -9.04
C TRP A 68 15.32 -1.92 -8.85
N TYR A 69 15.47 -1.00 -7.91
CA TYR A 69 16.72 -0.40 -7.49
C TYR A 69 17.44 -1.29 -6.48
N ILE A 70 18.71 -1.56 -6.74
CA ILE A 70 19.51 -2.51 -5.98
C ILE A 70 20.55 -1.75 -5.14
N THR A 71 20.27 -1.60 -3.85
CA THR A 71 21.14 -0.87 -2.88
C THR A 71 21.86 -1.78 -1.90
N VAL A 72 21.32 -2.97 -1.66
CA VAL A 72 21.80 -3.91 -0.65
C VAL A 72 21.78 -5.32 -1.21
N ASP A 73 22.53 -6.21 -0.58
CA ASP A 73 22.40 -7.63 -0.86
C ASP A 73 21.00 -8.09 -0.42
N ILE A 74 20.24 -8.59 -1.38
CA ILE A 74 18.87 -9.04 -1.20
C ILE A 74 18.80 -10.50 -1.65
N ASP A 75 18.15 -11.32 -0.84
CA ASP A 75 17.91 -12.71 -1.21
C ASP A 75 17.14 -12.79 -2.54
N VAL A 76 17.63 -13.59 -3.47
CA VAL A 76 17.12 -13.64 -4.84
C VAL A 76 15.65 -14.11 -4.92
N ASP A 77 15.20 -14.98 -4.02
CA ASP A 77 13.79 -15.41 -4.02
C ASP A 77 12.89 -14.25 -3.56
N ILE A 78 13.33 -13.48 -2.55
CA ILE A 78 12.62 -12.27 -2.09
C ILE A 78 12.63 -11.18 -3.17
N LEU A 79 13.77 -10.96 -3.82
CA LEU A 79 13.85 -10.02 -4.93
C LEU A 79 12.93 -10.45 -6.08
N THR A 80 12.89 -11.74 -6.41
CA THR A 80 11.99 -12.26 -7.45
C THR A 80 10.52 -12.03 -7.10
N SER A 81 10.11 -12.28 -5.86
CA SER A 81 8.72 -12.05 -5.46
C SER A 81 8.34 -10.56 -5.56
N LYS A 82 9.27 -9.68 -5.20
CA LYS A 82 9.12 -8.23 -5.31
C LYS A 82 9.10 -7.72 -6.75
N ILE A 83 9.92 -8.29 -7.64
CA ILE A 83 9.84 -7.99 -9.07
C ILE A 83 8.48 -8.41 -9.64
N ILE A 84 7.97 -9.59 -9.27
CA ILE A 84 6.67 -10.06 -9.78
C ILE A 84 5.51 -9.24 -9.19
N HIS A 85 5.65 -8.71 -7.97
CA HIS A 85 4.75 -7.68 -7.44
C HIS A 85 4.65 -6.49 -8.38
N GLU A 86 5.79 -5.92 -8.80
CA GLU A 86 5.82 -4.81 -9.75
C GLU A 86 5.33 -5.20 -11.16
N MET A 87 5.58 -6.44 -11.61
CA MET A 87 4.97 -6.95 -12.84
C MET A 87 3.44 -7.00 -12.73
N PHE A 88 2.90 -7.24 -11.54
CA PHE A 88 1.46 -7.21 -11.32
C PHE A 88 0.89 -5.78 -11.41
N HIS A 89 1.63 -4.78 -10.92
CA HIS A 89 1.29 -3.38 -11.19
C HIS A 89 1.37 -3.03 -12.68
N ALA A 90 2.36 -3.55 -13.42
CA ALA A 90 2.40 -3.42 -14.88
C ALA A 90 1.13 -4.00 -15.55
N TYR A 91 0.62 -5.13 -15.05
CA TYR A 91 -0.64 -5.71 -15.50
C TYR A 91 -1.86 -4.84 -15.17
N GLN A 92 -1.97 -4.36 -13.92
CA GLN A 92 -3.04 -3.44 -13.51
C GLN A 92 -3.05 -2.16 -14.35
N ASN A 93 -1.88 -1.57 -14.60
CA ASN A 93 -1.72 -0.37 -15.42
C ASN A 93 -2.07 -0.63 -16.90
N GLN A 94 -1.61 -1.75 -17.46
CA GLN A 94 -1.97 -2.12 -18.83
C GLN A 94 -3.47 -2.31 -19.01
N MET A 95 -4.13 -2.88 -18.00
CA MET A 95 -5.58 -3.09 -18.00
C MET A 95 -6.37 -1.84 -17.60
N GLN A 96 -5.69 -0.75 -17.21
CA GLN A 96 -6.30 0.50 -16.73
C GLN A 96 -7.24 0.26 -15.53
N ASP A 97 -6.73 -0.45 -14.52
CA ASP A 97 -7.48 -0.74 -13.30
C ASP A 97 -8.04 0.55 -12.69
N CYS A 98 -9.37 0.64 -12.54
CA CYS A 98 -10.02 1.86 -12.09
C CYS A 98 -10.08 2.00 -10.55
N ARG A 99 -9.43 1.10 -9.81
CA ARG A 99 -9.41 1.09 -8.34
C ARG A 99 -8.23 1.84 -7.72
N PHE A 100 -7.35 2.46 -8.51
CA PHE A 100 -6.33 3.36 -7.97
C PHE A 100 -6.97 4.53 -7.24
N VAL A 101 -6.49 4.80 -6.03
CA VAL A 101 -7.02 5.87 -5.17
C VAL A 101 -6.45 7.24 -5.54
N ASN A 102 -7.23 8.28 -5.26
CA ASN A 102 -6.70 9.63 -5.22
C ASN A 102 -6.05 9.90 -3.86
N GLU A 103 -4.73 9.78 -3.80
CA GLU A 103 -3.97 9.97 -2.54
C GLU A 103 -4.07 11.41 -2.00
N PHE A 104 -4.25 12.41 -2.86
CA PHE A 104 -4.44 13.80 -2.44
C PHE A 104 -5.75 13.98 -1.68
N GLU A 105 -6.83 13.40 -2.22
CA GLU A 105 -8.14 13.40 -1.57
C GLU A 105 -8.09 12.61 -0.25
N ALA A 106 -7.44 11.45 -0.26
CA ALA A 106 -7.24 10.62 0.93
C ALA A 106 -6.52 11.35 2.06
N LEU A 107 -5.47 12.11 1.74
CA LEU A 107 -4.71 12.88 2.72
C LEU A 107 -5.60 13.82 3.54
N CYS A 108 -6.54 14.52 2.89
CA CYS A 108 -7.39 15.52 3.55
C CYS A 108 -8.65 14.91 4.19
N ASN A 109 -9.24 13.90 3.56
CA ASN A 109 -10.57 13.40 3.92
C ASN A 109 -10.53 12.15 4.81
N TYR A 110 -9.42 11.41 4.82
CA TYR A 110 -9.31 10.22 5.66
C TYR A 110 -9.15 10.60 7.13
N GLN A 111 -10.14 10.25 7.95
CA GLN A 111 -10.09 10.57 9.38
C GLN A 111 -10.11 9.32 10.25
N TYR A 112 -9.18 9.28 11.22
CA TYR A 112 -9.16 8.28 12.28
C TYR A 112 -10.09 8.68 13.41
N SER A 113 -10.72 7.68 14.03
CA SER A 113 -11.44 7.84 15.30
C SER A 113 -11.25 6.59 16.16
N PRO A 114 -11.34 6.69 17.50
CA PRO A 114 -11.22 5.52 18.37
C PRO A 114 -12.20 4.39 18.03
N LEU A 115 -13.45 4.73 17.68
CA LEU A 115 -14.46 3.73 17.28
C LEU A 115 -14.06 3.02 15.98
N TYR A 116 -13.60 3.78 14.98
CA TYR A 116 -13.14 3.22 13.71
C TYR A 116 -11.94 2.27 13.89
N LEU A 117 -10.97 2.69 14.71
CA LEU A 117 -9.78 1.89 15.02
C LEU A 117 -10.14 0.60 15.76
N GLN A 118 -11.08 0.65 16.71
CA GLN A 118 -11.57 -0.55 17.40
C GLN A 118 -12.25 -1.52 16.42
N LEU A 119 -13.14 -1.01 15.57
CA LEU A 119 -13.81 -1.80 14.53
C LEU A 119 -12.81 -2.52 13.63
N LYS A 120 -11.80 -1.77 13.13
CA LYS A 120 -10.76 -2.31 12.28
C LYS A 120 -9.88 -3.33 13.02
N HIS A 121 -9.53 -3.07 14.27
CA HIS A 121 -8.73 -3.99 15.07
C HIS A 121 -9.44 -5.32 15.28
N ASN A 122 -10.72 -5.30 15.67
CA ASN A 122 -11.52 -6.51 15.83
C ASN A 122 -11.64 -7.31 14.52
N GLU A 123 -11.85 -6.60 13.41
CA GLU A 123 -11.86 -7.18 12.08
C GLU A 123 -10.52 -7.85 11.73
N ASN A 124 -9.40 -7.18 12.00
CA ASN A 124 -8.05 -7.68 11.73
C ASN A 124 -7.75 -8.95 12.53
N LEU A 125 -8.14 -9.01 13.81
CA LEU A 125 -7.95 -10.19 14.65
C LEU A 125 -8.74 -11.39 14.12
N LEU A 126 -9.99 -11.18 13.69
CA LEU A 126 -10.79 -12.23 13.05
C LEU A 126 -10.17 -12.70 11.73
N LEU A 127 -9.63 -11.79 10.93
CA LEU A 127 -8.94 -12.14 9.69
C LEU A 127 -7.71 -13.00 9.95
N ALA A 128 -6.86 -12.60 10.90
CA ALA A 128 -5.68 -13.36 11.29
C ALA A 128 -6.03 -14.77 11.80
N ASP A 129 -7.09 -14.89 12.60
CA ASP A 129 -7.60 -16.16 13.10
C ASP A 129 -8.10 -17.06 11.95
N MET A 130 -8.84 -16.50 10.98
CA MET A 130 -9.33 -17.22 9.80
C MET A 130 -8.21 -17.75 8.89
N VAL A 131 -7.02 -17.16 8.90
CA VAL A 131 -5.87 -17.68 8.15
C VAL A 131 -5.40 -19.03 8.70
N SER A 132 -5.54 -19.24 10.01
CA SER A 132 -5.08 -20.48 10.67
C SER A 132 -6.21 -21.49 10.87
N ASP A 133 -7.41 -21.02 11.21
CA ASP A 133 -8.58 -21.84 11.52
C ASP A 133 -9.85 -21.18 10.96
N PHE A 134 -10.16 -21.48 9.70
CA PHE A 134 -11.30 -20.92 9.02
C PHE A 134 -12.61 -21.56 9.49
N SER A 135 -13.61 -20.71 9.77
CA SER A 135 -15.00 -21.13 9.92
C SER A 135 -15.96 -20.11 9.33
N ILE A 136 -17.13 -20.57 8.90
CA ILE A 136 -18.19 -19.69 8.37
C ILE A 136 -18.67 -18.69 9.44
N GLU A 137 -18.65 -19.07 10.71
CA GLU A 137 -18.99 -18.18 11.82
C GLU A 137 -18.00 -17.02 11.93
N LYS A 138 -16.69 -17.30 11.90
CA LYS A 138 -15.64 -16.26 11.91
C LYS A 138 -15.75 -15.34 10.69
N LEU A 139 -16.02 -15.92 9.51
CA LEU A 139 -16.25 -15.14 8.28
C LEU A 139 -17.46 -14.21 8.44
N ASN A 140 -18.58 -14.70 8.95
CA ASN A 140 -19.77 -13.87 9.15
C ASN A 140 -19.54 -12.75 10.17
N ASN A 141 -18.79 -13.02 11.24
CA ASN A 141 -18.39 -11.99 12.21
C ASN A 141 -17.48 -10.93 11.56
N PHE A 142 -16.45 -11.36 10.81
CA PHE A 142 -15.58 -10.47 10.04
C PHE A 142 -16.39 -9.58 9.09
N LEU A 143 -17.28 -10.18 8.30
CA LEU A 143 -18.13 -9.47 7.35
C LEU A 143 -19.11 -8.50 8.03
N THR A 144 -19.56 -8.80 9.25
CA THR A 144 -20.40 -7.89 10.05
C THR A 144 -19.63 -6.62 10.41
N TYR A 145 -18.39 -6.73 10.91
CA TYR A 145 -17.53 -5.57 11.16
C TYR A 145 -17.27 -4.76 9.89
N ARG A 146 -16.91 -5.46 8.81
CA ARG A 146 -16.70 -4.89 7.47
C ARG A 146 -17.91 -4.09 7.00
N LYS A 147 -19.12 -4.63 7.21
CA LYS A 147 -20.40 -4.00 6.83
C LYS A 147 -20.72 -2.77 7.66
N ILE A 148 -20.43 -2.80 8.96
CA ILE A 148 -20.55 -1.61 9.82
C ILE A 148 -19.63 -0.51 9.33
N ARG A 149 -18.35 -0.82 9.04
CA ARG A 149 -17.41 0.16 8.50
C ARG A 149 -17.85 0.72 7.15
N GLN A 150 -18.41 -0.12 6.27
CA GLN A 150 -18.97 0.32 4.99
C GLN A 150 -20.08 1.37 5.16
N ILE A 151 -20.96 1.19 6.15
CA ILE A 151 -22.14 2.05 6.33
C ILE A 151 -21.80 3.29 7.16
N GLU A 152 -21.09 3.13 8.27
CA GLU A 152 -20.84 4.22 9.23
C GLU A 152 -19.58 5.04 8.90
N PHE A 153 -18.65 4.49 8.12
CA PHE A 153 -17.35 5.09 7.79
C PHE A 153 -17.01 4.89 6.31
N SER A 154 -17.98 5.21 5.45
CA SER A 154 -17.96 4.87 4.02
C SER A 154 -16.72 5.38 3.28
N TYR A 155 -16.25 6.60 3.58
CA TYR A 155 -15.04 7.15 2.96
C TYR A 155 -13.80 6.32 3.29
N GLN A 156 -13.54 6.10 4.59
CA GLN A 156 -12.39 5.33 5.06
C GLN A 156 -12.44 3.91 4.54
N TYR A 157 -13.63 3.28 4.59
CA TYR A 157 -13.85 1.95 4.05
C TYR A 157 -13.56 1.89 2.53
N ASN A 158 -14.03 2.85 1.73
CA ASN A 158 -13.83 2.84 0.28
C ASN A 158 -12.35 3.07 -0.08
N TYR A 159 -11.68 3.99 0.62
CA TYR A 159 -10.25 4.23 0.46
C TYR A 159 -9.44 2.95 0.74
N GLU A 160 -9.64 2.35 1.91
CA GLU A 160 -8.91 1.15 2.30
C GLU A 160 -9.16 -0.01 1.33
N ASN A 161 -10.40 -0.27 0.92
CA ASN A 161 -10.69 -1.37 -0.01
C ASN A 161 -10.07 -1.17 -1.39
N SER A 162 -9.91 0.08 -1.82
CA SER A 162 -9.22 0.40 -3.07
C SER A 162 -7.72 0.11 -2.95
N ILE A 163 -7.11 0.43 -1.81
CA ILE A 163 -5.72 0.03 -1.49
C ILE A 163 -5.60 -1.50 -1.40
N GLU A 164 -6.49 -2.17 -0.67
CA GLU A 164 -6.52 -3.64 -0.56
C GLU A 164 -6.67 -4.30 -1.94
N ALA A 165 -7.43 -3.69 -2.85
CA ALA A 165 -7.60 -4.19 -4.20
C ALA A 165 -6.37 -3.98 -5.09
N ILE A 166 -5.70 -2.83 -5.03
CA ILE A 166 -4.51 -2.57 -5.85
C ILE A 166 -3.27 -3.22 -5.24
N GLU A 167 -2.93 -2.83 -4.03
CA GLU A 167 -1.68 -3.18 -3.34
C GLU A 167 -1.80 -4.54 -2.66
N GLY A 168 -2.96 -4.82 -2.06
CA GLY A 168 -3.19 -6.12 -1.41
C GLY A 168 -3.22 -7.29 -2.38
N SER A 169 -3.67 -7.09 -3.63
CA SER A 169 -3.57 -8.14 -4.66
C SER A 169 -2.16 -8.33 -5.20
N ALA A 170 -1.40 -7.24 -5.40
CA ALA A 170 0.02 -7.33 -5.74
C ALA A 170 0.81 -8.06 -4.64
N GLN A 171 0.52 -7.77 -3.37
CA GLN A 171 1.14 -8.44 -2.23
C GLN A 171 0.66 -9.90 -2.05
N TYR A 172 -0.60 -10.22 -2.40
CA TYR A 172 -1.06 -11.60 -2.51
C TYR A 172 -0.25 -12.39 -3.56
N VAL A 173 -0.01 -11.78 -4.73
CA VAL A 173 0.80 -12.36 -5.81
C VAL A 173 2.24 -12.57 -5.34
N GLU A 174 2.87 -11.58 -4.70
CA GLU A 174 4.19 -11.71 -4.06
C GLU A 174 4.25 -12.90 -3.11
N MET A 175 3.24 -13.05 -2.26
CA MET A 175 3.12 -14.15 -1.32
C MET A 175 3.02 -15.52 -2.03
N GLN A 176 2.23 -15.64 -3.11
CA GLN A 176 2.13 -16.89 -3.88
C GLN A 176 3.41 -17.24 -4.65
N VAL A 177 4.18 -16.24 -5.09
CA VAL A 177 5.52 -16.46 -5.65
C VAL A 177 6.44 -17.06 -4.59
N LEU A 178 6.48 -16.48 -3.39
CA LEU A 178 7.30 -17.04 -2.30
C LEU A 178 6.87 -18.46 -1.94
N LYS A 179 5.56 -18.75 -1.98
CA LYS A 179 5.04 -20.11 -1.74
C LYS A 179 5.60 -21.12 -2.75
N THR A 180 5.81 -20.68 -3.99
CA THR A 180 6.37 -21.52 -5.07
C THR A 180 7.88 -21.67 -4.94
N LEU A 181 8.60 -20.58 -4.65
CA LEU A 181 10.07 -20.57 -4.61
C LEU A 181 10.65 -21.14 -3.31
N SER A 182 10.03 -20.86 -2.16
CA SER A 182 10.56 -21.22 -0.85
C SER A 182 9.49 -21.26 0.23
N ALA A 183 9.08 -22.48 0.62
CA ALA A 183 8.11 -22.70 1.71
C ALA A 183 8.51 -21.98 3.01
N ARG A 184 9.80 -21.95 3.35
CA ARG A 184 10.30 -21.24 4.54
C ARG A 184 10.01 -19.74 4.47
N LYS A 185 10.39 -19.09 3.36
CA LYS A 185 10.21 -17.64 3.17
C LYS A 185 8.74 -17.27 3.09
N TYR A 186 7.93 -18.12 2.47
CA TYR A 186 6.47 -17.97 2.49
C TYR A 186 5.90 -17.96 3.92
N LEU A 187 6.31 -18.92 4.76
CA LEU A 187 5.83 -18.99 6.14
C LEU A 187 6.32 -17.79 6.98
N GLU A 188 7.57 -17.35 6.77
CA GLU A 188 8.12 -16.14 7.42
C GLU A 188 7.35 -14.88 6.99
N PHE A 189 7.06 -14.75 5.70
CA PHE A 189 6.30 -13.64 5.14
C PHE A 189 4.86 -13.62 5.69
N LEU A 190 4.18 -14.77 5.67
CA LEU A 190 2.82 -14.93 6.19
C LEU A 190 2.75 -14.59 7.68
N LYS A 191 3.69 -15.11 8.47
CA LYS A 191 3.79 -14.78 9.90
C LYS A 191 3.99 -13.28 10.11
N GLY A 192 4.91 -12.68 9.36
CA GLY A 192 5.17 -11.24 9.46
C GLY A 192 3.95 -10.38 9.11
N ILE A 193 3.16 -10.78 8.11
CA ILE A 193 1.88 -10.11 7.79
C ILE A 193 0.90 -10.25 8.94
N ILE A 194 0.70 -11.46 9.47
CA ILE A 194 -0.24 -11.70 10.59
C ILE A 194 0.15 -10.87 11.80
N ASP A 195 1.43 -10.87 12.19
CA ASP A 195 1.94 -10.10 13.32
C ASP A 195 1.67 -8.59 13.14
N ARG A 196 1.82 -8.07 11.91
CA ARG A 196 1.52 -6.67 11.61
C ARG A 196 0.03 -6.36 11.66
N VAL A 197 -0.82 -7.21 11.08
CA VAL A 197 -2.28 -7.04 11.04
C VAL A 197 -2.89 -7.03 12.43
N CYS A 198 -2.39 -7.87 13.33
CA CYS A 198 -2.81 -7.95 14.72
C CYS A 198 -2.30 -6.79 15.60
N SER A 199 -1.34 -6.00 15.14
CA SER A 199 -0.74 -4.95 15.98
C SER A 199 -1.53 -3.64 15.92
N ILE A 200 -1.91 -3.12 17.09
CA ILE A 200 -2.55 -1.79 17.23
C ILE A 200 -1.66 -0.68 16.65
N ASN A 201 -0.34 -0.80 16.79
CA ASN A 201 0.63 0.19 16.30
C ASN A 201 0.61 0.36 14.78
N ASN A 202 0.10 -0.62 14.04
CA ASN A 202 0.02 -0.58 12.58
C ASN A 202 -1.36 -0.11 12.07
N LEU A 203 -2.30 0.22 12.95
CA LEU A 203 -3.58 0.79 12.53
C LEU A 203 -3.42 2.21 11.95
N ILE A 204 -2.30 2.89 12.25
CA ILE A 204 -1.93 4.18 11.69
C ILE A 204 -0.45 4.14 11.26
N PRO A 205 -0.11 4.40 9.99
CA PRO A 205 -1.00 4.79 8.90
C PRO A 205 -1.71 3.58 8.28
N VAL A 206 -2.98 3.77 7.94
CA VAL A 206 -3.84 2.70 7.45
C VAL A 206 -3.44 2.14 6.09
N ARG A 207 -2.81 2.99 5.28
CA ARG A 207 -2.45 2.65 3.89
C ARG A 207 -1.56 1.41 3.86
N ILE A 208 -0.54 1.36 4.72
CA ILE A 208 0.45 0.28 4.74
C ILE A 208 -0.18 -1.05 5.18
N ILE A 209 -0.92 -1.06 6.29
CA ILE A 209 -1.58 -2.27 6.79
C ILE A 209 -2.68 -2.78 5.84
N SER A 210 -3.24 -1.93 4.97
CA SER A 210 -4.26 -2.34 4.00
C SER A 210 -3.67 -3.27 2.92
N TYR A 211 -2.36 -3.23 2.67
CA TYR A 211 -1.72 -4.17 1.75
C TYR A 211 -1.80 -5.59 2.34
N ASP A 212 -1.38 -5.70 3.59
CA ASP A 212 -1.38 -6.91 4.39
C ASP A 212 -2.80 -7.49 4.53
N ILE A 213 -3.78 -6.65 4.86
CA ILE A 213 -5.19 -7.06 5.00
C ILE A 213 -5.75 -7.60 3.68
N GLY A 214 -5.54 -6.88 2.57
CA GLY A 214 -5.99 -7.33 1.26
C GLY A 214 -5.38 -8.67 0.86
N ALA A 215 -4.07 -8.84 1.09
CA ALA A 215 -3.36 -10.07 0.78
C ALA A 215 -3.85 -11.27 1.61
N LEU A 216 -4.05 -11.08 2.93
CA LEU A 216 -4.59 -12.13 3.80
C LEU A 216 -6.03 -12.49 3.42
N PHE A 217 -6.88 -11.49 3.16
CA PHE A 217 -8.28 -11.78 2.89
C PHE A 217 -8.46 -12.48 1.53
N LEU A 218 -7.68 -12.09 0.51
CA LEU A 218 -7.60 -12.85 -0.74
C LEU A 218 -7.12 -14.29 -0.47
N SER A 219 -6.10 -14.49 0.36
CA SER A 219 -5.62 -15.83 0.72
C SER A 219 -6.71 -16.67 1.40
N VAL A 220 -7.43 -16.13 2.37
CA VAL A 220 -8.57 -16.81 3.02
C VAL A 220 -9.64 -17.18 1.97
N CYS A 221 -9.98 -16.25 1.08
CA CYS A 221 -10.98 -16.49 0.04
C CYS A 221 -10.56 -17.60 -0.93
N PHE A 222 -9.34 -17.56 -1.45
CA PHE A 222 -8.83 -18.59 -2.36
C PHE A 222 -8.73 -19.96 -1.69
N GLN A 223 -8.21 -20.03 -0.46
CA GLN A 223 -8.02 -21.30 0.25
C GLN A 223 -9.36 -21.98 0.60
N ASN A 224 -10.42 -21.20 0.80
CA ASN A 224 -11.73 -21.69 1.20
C ASN A 224 -12.77 -21.65 0.07
N ASN A 225 -12.33 -21.46 -1.19
CA ASN A 225 -13.19 -21.40 -2.38
C ASN A 225 -14.36 -20.39 -2.25
N LEU A 226 -14.10 -19.25 -1.61
CA LEU A 226 -15.09 -18.19 -1.48
C LEU A 226 -15.27 -17.45 -2.82
N PRO A 227 -16.47 -16.91 -3.10
CA PRO A 227 -16.73 -16.20 -4.36
C PRO A 227 -15.87 -14.94 -4.49
N LEU A 228 -15.07 -14.89 -5.57
CA LEU A 228 -14.26 -13.75 -5.95
C LEU A 228 -14.58 -13.29 -7.39
N ALA A 229 -14.54 -11.98 -7.61
CA ALA A 229 -14.63 -11.33 -8.91
C ALA A 229 -13.23 -10.83 -9.32
N LEU A 230 -12.40 -11.70 -9.89
CA LEU A 230 -10.97 -11.47 -10.15
C LEU A 230 -10.67 -10.56 -11.36
N GLU A 231 -11.64 -9.80 -11.83
CA GLU A 231 -11.47 -8.91 -12.97
C GLU A 231 -10.55 -7.72 -12.63
N ILE A 232 -9.70 -7.37 -13.58
CA ILE A 232 -8.79 -6.22 -13.53
C ILE A 232 -9.07 -5.34 -14.74
N GLY A 233 -9.16 -4.03 -14.50
CA GLY A 233 -9.39 -3.02 -15.53
C GLY A 233 -10.58 -2.13 -15.22
N ASN A 234 -11.51 -2.00 -16.17
CA ASN A 234 -12.65 -1.09 -16.10
C ASN A 234 -13.77 -1.59 -15.16
N THR A 235 -13.44 -1.80 -13.89
CA THR A 235 -14.37 -2.12 -12.82
C THR A 235 -13.95 -1.39 -11.54
N SER A 236 -14.93 -0.82 -10.85
CA SER A 236 -14.74 -0.25 -9.51
C SER A 236 -15.09 -1.25 -8.40
N GLU A 237 -15.58 -2.44 -8.76
CA GLU A 237 -15.84 -3.49 -7.78
C GLU A 237 -14.54 -4.15 -7.31
N ILE A 238 -14.38 -4.22 -5.99
CA ILE A 238 -13.29 -4.97 -5.36
C ILE A 238 -13.56 -6.48 -5.41
N PHE A 239 -12.51 -7.29 -5.34
CA PHE A 239 -12.59 -8.73 -5.64
C PHE A 239 -13.58 -9.53 -4.79
N TYR A 240 -13.82 -9.12 -3.55
CA TYR A 240 -14.72 -9.76 -2.59
C TYR A 240 -16.01 -8.93 -2.35
N SER A 241 -16.38 -8.04 -3.28
CA SER A 241 -17.57 -7.17 -3.19
C SER A 241 -18.84 -7.96 -2.85
N LYS A 242 -19.05 -9.11 -3.49
CA LYS A 242 -20.22 -9.98 -3.30
C LYS A 242 -20.38 -10.46 -1.86
N LEU A 243 -19.28 -10.84 -1.19
CA LEU A 243 -19.32 -11.27 0.21
C LEU A 243 -19.84 -10.16 1.12
N ILE A 244 -19.39 -8.92 0.89
CA ILE A 244 -19.77 -7.77 1.70
C ILE A 244 -21.20 -7.30 1.39
N THR A 245 -21.61 -7.38 0.13
CA THR A 245 -22.98 -7.04 -0.27
C THR A 245 -23.99 -8.00 0.35
N GLN A 246 -23.65 -9.29 0.46
CA GLN A 246 -24.50 -10.31 1.08
C GLN A 246 -24.46 -10.30 2.60
N ALA A 247 -23.45 -9.66 3.21
CA ALA A 247 -23.33 -9.55 4.65
C ALA A 247 -24.50 -8.78 5.26
N HIS A 248 -25.04 -9.30 6.36
CA HIS A 248 -26.09 -8.64 7.11
C HIS A 248 -25.51 -7.48 7.93
N TYR A 249 -26.06 -6.29 7.73
CA TYR A 249 -25.80 -5.19 8.66
C TYR A 249 -26.48 -5.50 9.99
N LYS A 250 -25.68 -5.51 11.05
CA LYS A 250 -26.14 -5.59 12.43
C LYS A 250 -25.38 -4.52 13.20
N LYS A 251 -26.08 -3.50 13.69
CA LYS A 251 -25.46 -2.52 14.57
C LYS A 251 -24.99 -3.24 15.84
N LEU A 252 -23.71 -3.11 16.15
CA LEU A 252 -23.10 -3.63 17.37
C LEU A 252 -22.85 -2.46 18.31
N ASP A 253 -23.15 -2.65 19.59
CA ASP A 253 -22.69 -1.73 20.62
C ASP A 253 -21.26 -2.12 20.98
N ILE A 254 -20.29 -1.36 20.46
CA ILE A 254 -18.87 -1.68 20.54
C ILE A 254 -18.23 -0.80 21.60
N ALA A 255 -17.83 -1.43 22.69
CA ALA A 255 -16.96 -0.80 23.67
C ALA A 255 -15.58 -0.55 23.05
N ILE A 256 -15.07 0.66 23.22
CA ILE A 256 -13.72 1.03 22.77
C ILE A 256 -12.76 0.70 23.89
N GLU A 257 -11.77 -0.14 23.61
CA GLU A 257 -10.78 -0.57 24.57
C GLU A 257 -9.87 0.60 24.99
N PRO A 258 -9.46 0.65 26.28
CA PRO A 258 -8.55 1.69 26.76
C PRO A 258 -7.24 1.78 25.95
N GLU A 259 -6.75 0.65 25.45
CA GLU A 259 -5.54 0.61 24.63
C GLU A 259 -5.70 1.35 23.31
N ILE A 260 -6.83 1.18 22.62
CA ILE A 260 -7.16 1.92 21.38
C ILE A 260 -7.30 3.42 21.66
N ILE A 261 -7.95 3.81 22.76
CA ILE A 261 -8.08 5.21 23.16
C ILE A 261 -6.69 5.82 23.42
N ASN A 262 -5.84 5.12 24.18
CA ASN A 262 -4.50 5.57 24.50
C ASN A 262 -3.61 5.68 23.25
N PHE A 263 -3.70 4.70 22.35
CA PHE A 263 -3.00 4.71 21.07
C PHE A 263 -3.41 5.92 20.22
N TYR A 264 -4.70 6.15 20.03
CA TYR A 264 -5.21 7.28 19.26
C TYR A 264 -4.79 8.64 19.86
N ASN A 265 -4.94 8.79 21.18
CA ASN A 265 -4.56 10.02 21.88
C ASN A 265 -3.05 10.25 21.83
N GLY A 266 -2.25 9.19 21.98
CA GLY A 266 -0.80 9.21 21.88
C GLY A 266 -0.34 9.66 20.49
N TYR A 267 -0.89 9.05 19.43
CA TYR A 267 -0.62 9.43 18.05
C TYR A 267 -0.98 10.90 17.78
N THR A 268 -2.18 11.32 18.19
CA THR A 268 -2.67 12.69 18.00
C THR A 268 -1.77 13.71 18.70
N LYS A 269 -1.41 13.44 19.96
CA LYS A 269 -0.52 14.30 20.76
C LYS A 269 0.87 14.38 20.15
N MET A 270 1.42 13.24 19.72
CA MET A 270 2.72 13.17 19.05
C MET A 270 2.72 14.01 17.76
N LEU A 271 1.71 13.84 16.89
CA LEU A 271 1.66 14.57 15.63
C LEU A 271 1.49 16.07 15.83
N ARG A 272 0.61 16.51 16.74
CA ARG A 272 0.48 17.93 17.11
C ARG A 272 1.77 18.51 17.67
N GLY A 273 2.41 17.80 18.60
CA GLY A 273 3.70 18.24 19.14
C GLY A 273 4.79 18.34 18.07
N LYS A 274 4.79 17.43 17.09
CA LYS A 274 5.70 17.48 15.94
C LYS A 274 5.43 18.71 15.07
N ILE A 275 4.17 19.00 14.78
CA ILE A 275 3.75 20.19 14.03
C ILE A 275 4.20 21.47 14.75
N ASP A 276 3.88 21.60 16.03
CA ASP A 276 4.25 22.76 16.84
C ASP A 276 5.77 22.96 16.87
N ASN A 277 6.53 21.88 17.00
CA ASN A 277 7.99 21.91 17.00
C ASN A 277 8.56 22.37 15.65
N ILE A 278 8.02 21.87 14.53
CA ILE A 278 8.47 22.29 13.19
C ILE A 278 8.14 23.77 12.97
N ILE A 279 6.91 24.21 13.27
CA ILE A 279 6.50 25.61 13.11
C ILE A 279 7.37 26.55 13.94
N THR A 280 7.67 26.18 15.20
CA THR A 280 8.44 27.03 16.13
C THR A 280 9.91 27.14 15.73
N ASN A 281 10.52 26.05 15.22
CA ASN A 281 11.95 26.01 14.94
C ASN A 281 12.31 26.26 13.47
N SER A 282 11.33 26.35 12.57
CA SER A 282 11.59 26.65 11.15
C SER A 282 12.04 28.09 10.97
N SER A 283 13.25 28.29 10.48
CA SER A 283 13.78 29.62 10.12
C SER A 283 13.28 30.12 8.78
N GLU A 284 12.87 29.22 7.88
CA GLU A 284 12.40 29.52 6.53
C GLU A 284 11.01 28.92 6.30
N VAL A 285 10.08 29.78 5.87
CA VAL A 285 8.72 29.38 5.50
C VAL A 285 8.44 29.85 4.09
N ILE A 286 8.18 28.92 3.18
CA ILE A 286 7.76 29.24 1.82
C ILE A 286 6.26 29.49 1.87
N LYS A 287 5.84 30.69 1.49
CA LYS A 287 4.42 31.09 1.47
C LYS A 287 3.95 31.32 0.05
N GLY A 288 2.71 30.94 -0.23
CA GLY A 288 2.09 31.18 -1.53
C GLY A 288 0.73 30.53 -1.63
N ASN A 289 0.34 30.19 -2.84
CA ASN A 289 -0.90 29.49 -3.14
C ASN A 289 -0.60 28.43 -4.20
N PHE A 290 -0.09 27.29 -3.77
CA PHE A 290 0.48 26.28 -4.65
C PHE A 290 -0.44 25.07 -4.84
N GLU A 291 -0.33 24.44 -6.00
CA GLU A 291 -0.96 23.15 -6.28
C GLU A 291 -0.10 22.05 -5.66
N LEU A 292 -0.68 21.11 -4.90
CA LEU A 292 0.06 19.93 -4.45
C LEU A 292 0.19 18.98 -5.64
N LEU A 293 1.42 18.61 -6.01
CA LEU A 293 1.70 17.71 -7.13
C LEU A 293 2.23 16.34 -6.70
N GLY A 294 2.78 16.22 -5.49
CA GLY A 294 3.29 14.95 -5.00
C GLY A 294 3.84 15.03 -3.58
N PHE A 295 3.79 13.91 -2.89
CA PHE A 295 4.32 13.72 -1.55
C PHE A 295 4.57 12.22 -1.33
N ASN A 296 5.32 11.86 -0.29
CA ASN A 296 5.51 10.45 0.05
C ASN A 296 4.31 9.91 0.83
N VAL A 297 3.45 9.16 0.12
CA VAL A 297 2.22 8.54 0.64
C VAL A 297 2.43 7.58 1.82
N TYR A 298 3.61 6.97 1.98
CA TYR A 298 3.91 6.09 3.13
C TYR A 298 4.00 6.86 4.45
N SER A 299 4.59 8.05 4.39
CA SER A 299 4.87 8.89 5.55
C SER A 299 3.82 9.96 5.78
N ALA A 300 2.92 10.18 4.82
CA ALA A 300 1.96 11.26 4.84
C ALA A 300 1.03 11.19 6.07
N ARG A 301 0.92 12.28 6.81
CA ARG A 301 0.00 12.44 7.95
C ARG A 301 -0.71 13.78 7.82
N PHE A 302 -1.97 13.86 8.21
CA PHE A 302 -2.75 15.10 8.17
C PHE A 302 -3.51 15.30 9.48
N ILE A 303 -3.41 16.51 10.05
CA ILE A 303 -4.22 16.94 11.20
C ILE A 303 -4.29 18.46 11.24
N ASP A 304 -5.44 19.00 11.65
CA ASP A 304 -5.65 20.43 11.90
C ASP A 304 -5.23 21.35 10.74
N GLY A 305 -5.42 20.90 9.49
CA GLY A 305 -5.08 21.66 8.27
C GLY A 305 -3.62 21.55 7.83
N TYR A 306 -2.79 20.77 8.55
CA TYR A 306 -1.40 20.55 8.20
C TYR A 306 -1.17 19.11 7.77
N ALA A 307 -0.42 18.96 6.67
CA ALA A 307 0.11 17.69 6.20
C ALA A 307 1.62 17.62 6.46
N TYR A 308 2.10 16.47 6.89
CA TYR A 308 3.53 16.16 7.05
C TYR A 308 3.90 15.03 6.10
N SER A 309 5.03 15.16 5.40
CA SER A 309 5.59 14.12 4.53
C SER A 309 7.11 14.09 4.61
N GLU A 310 7.66 12.88 4.59
CA GLU A 310 9.10 12.60 4.60
C GLU A 310 9.65 12.45 3.17
N TYR A 311 10.96 12.61 3.03
CA TYR A 311 11.76 12.47 1.80
C TYR A 311 11.52 13.50 0.69
N PHE A 312 10.27 13.88 0.39
CA PHE A 312 10.01 14.95 -0.57
C PHE A 312 8.62 15.58 -0.46
N LEU A 313 8.53 16.78 -1.01
CA LEU A 313 7.28 17.48 -1.35
C LEU A 313 7.41 18.06 -2.76
N MET A 314 6.39 17.87 -3.59
CA MET A 314 6.31 18.46 -4.92
C MET A 314 5.08 19.34 -5.02
N TYR A 315 5.27 20.58 -5.46
CA TYR A 315 4.19 21.55 -5.64
C TYR A 315 4.35 22.34 -6.94
N LYS A 316 3.27 22.98 -7.38
CA LYS A 316 3.25 23.86 -8.54
C LYS A 316 2.98 25.29 -8.10
N ASP A 317 3.91 26.16 -8.42
CA ASP A 317 3.64 27.59 -8.53
C ASP A 317 3.37 27.90 -10.01
N ASN A 318 4.38 28.40 -10.74
CA ASN A 318 4.35 28.53 -12.19
C ASN A 318 4.83 27.27 -12.93
N GLN A 319 5.80 26.58 -12.34
CA GLN A 319 6.37 25.32 -12.82
C GLN A 319 6.41 24.31 -11.66
N PRO A 320 6.49 23.00 -11.93
CA PRO A 320 6.68 22.01 -10.89
C PRO A 320 8.01 22.22 -10.14
N ILE A 321 7.94 22.24 -8.81
CA ILE A 321 9.09 22.36 -7.91
C ILE A 321 9.09 21.13 -7.00
N THR A 322 10.21 20.43 -6.96
CA THR A 322 10.43 19.29 -6.05
C THR A 322 11.42 19.70 -4.97
N LEU A 323 11.00 19.55 -3.72
CA LEU A 323 11.83 19.75 -2.54
C LEU A 323 12.16 18.39 -1.93
N TYR A 324 13.45 18.08 -1.78
CA TYR A 324 13.91 16.86 -1.13
C TYR A 324 14.20 17.11 0.36
N GLY A 325 13.70 16.22 1.21
CA GLY A 325 13.74 16.33 2.67
C GLY A 325 12.36 16.12 3.30
N ASN A 326 12.26 16.40 4.59
CA ASN A 326 11.01 16.26 5.33
C ASN A 326 10.33 17.62 5.46
N TYR A 327 9.05 17.65 5.15
CA TYR A 327 8.29 18.90 5.07
C TYR A 327 6.96 18.78 5.79
N LEU A 328 6.64 19.84 6.52
CA LEU A 328 5.30 20.15 6.99
C LEU A 328 4.73 21.21 6.04
N PHE A 329 3.49 21.06 5.62
CA PHE A 329 2.83 22.04 4.77
C PHE A 329 1.37 22.22 5.15
N LYS A 330 0.90 23.45 5.04
CA LYS A 330 -0.47 23.84 5.39
C LYS A 330 -1.34 23.77 4.14
N LEU A 331 -2.50 23.15 4.27
CA LEU A 331 -3.50 23.01 3.21
C LEU A 331 -4.74 23.83 3.54
N GLU A 332 -5.12 24.72 2.63
CA GLU A 332 -6.37 25.49 2.70
C GLU A 332 -7.05 25.43 1.32
N ASN A 333 -8.30 24.96 1.27
CA ASN A 333 -9.08 24.80 0.02
C ASN A 333 -8.31 24.04 -1.07
N ASP A 334 -7.71 22.90 -0.73
CA ASP A 334 -6.89 22.06 -1.61
C ASP A 334 -5.63 22.74 -2.19
N ARG A 335 -5.17 23.82 -1.56
CA ARG A 335 -3.95 24.55 -1.93
C ARG A 335 -2.94 24.56 -0.80
N VAL A 336 -1.67 24.42 -1.16
CA VAL A 336 -0.56 24.57 -0.21
C VAL A 336 -0.30 26.06 0.01
N THR A 337 -0.50 26.53 1.23
CA THR A 337 -0.33 27.96 1.57
C THR A 337 1.00 28.26 2.25
N GLU A 338 1.52 27.30 3.01
CA GLU A 338 2.75 27.43 3.78
C GLU A 338 3.52 26.11 3.74
N ILE A 339 4.84 26.17 3.57
CA ILE A 339 5.74 25.01 3.61
C ILE A 339 6.88 25.30 4.59
N TYR A 340 7.09 24.36 5.49
CA TYR A 340 8.08 24.38 6.56
C TYR A 340 9.02 23.18 6.38
N LYS A 341 10.32 23.43 6.44
CA LYS A 341 11.33 22.36 6.40
C LYS A 341 11.59 21.86 7.82
N GLU A 342 11.50 20.55 8.03
CA GLU A 342 11.97 19.94 9.28
C GLU A 342 13.51 19.94 9.27
N LEU A 343 14.11 20.48 10.34
CA LEU A 343 15.56 20.63 10.50
C LEU A 343 16.23 19.39 11.07
#